data_AF-A0A0T2QI29-F1
#
_entry.id   AF-A0A0T2QI29-F1
#
_cell.length_a   1.000
_cell.length_b   1.000
_cell.length_c   1.000
_cell.angle_alpha   90.00
_cell.angle_beta   90.00
_cell.angle_gamma   90.00
#
_symmetry.space_group_name_H-M   'P 1'
#
loop_
_entity.id
_entity.type
_entity.pdbx_description
1 polymer ?
#
loop_
_entity_poly.entity_id
_entity_poly.type
_entity_poly.pdbx_seq_one_letter_code
_entity_poly.pdbx_strand_id
1 'polypeptide(L)'
;MRKAADRATDALVDTIAIEMCPAASVADRAVVCHYVRETVEVMPDYLRVGFRWLAVLFDWWSVPLRGTRFHRLDHPGRQAQVAAWRESRVGFRRSMIAFYTTFTAFGLYSQVQDDGDVETDKVAA
;
A
#
# COMPACT_ATOMS: atom_id res chain seq x y z
N MET A 1 7.86 -14.87 8.33
CA MET A 1 6.73 -14.51 7.45
C MET A 1 6.25 -13.08 7.67
N ARG A 2 6.00 -12.63 8.92
CA ARG A 2 5.61 -11.24 9.25
C ARG A 2 6.44 -10.16 8.52
N LYS A 3 7.77 -10.14 8.73
CA LYS A 3 8.69 -9.18 8.07
C LYS A 3 8.67 -9.20 6.53
N ALA A 4 8.26 -10.30 5.90
CA ALA A 4 8.17 -10.38 4.43
C ALA A 4 6.85 -9.78 3.93
N ALA A 5 5.75 -10.08 4.63
CA ALA A 5 4.46 -9.46 4.37
C ALA A 5 4.51 -7.94 4.57
N ASP A 6 5.10 -7.47 5.68
CA ASP A 6 5.20 -6.03 5.98
C ASP A 6 5.95 -5.27 4.86
N ARG A 7 7.07 -5.83 4.37
CA ARG A 7 7.84 -5.23 3.25
C ARG A 7 7.08 -5.22 1.93
N ALA A 8 6.29 -6.25 1.66
CA ALA A 8 5.47 -6.31 0.45
C ALA A 8 4.32 -5.29 0.53
N THR A 9 3.70 -5.15 1.70
CA THR A 9 2.67 -4.15 1.98
C THR A 9 3.23 -2.73 1.84
N ASP A 10 4.37 -2.42 2.47
CA ASP A 10 5.00 -1.10 2.35
C ASP A 10 5.32 -0.75 0.89
N ALA A 11 5.92 -1.69 0.15
CA ALA A 11 6.26 -1.46 -1.26
C ALA A 11 5.01 -1.29 -2.14
N LEU A 12 3.90 -1.96 -1.81
CA LEU A 12 2.63 -1.84 -2.52
C LEU A 12 1.98 -0.48 -2.25
N VAL A 13 1.89 -0.10 -0.97
CA VAL A 13 1.30 1.18 -0.54
C VAL A 13 2.11 2.35 -1.09
N ASP A 14 3.44 2.31 -1.01
CA ASP A 14 4.32 3.33 -1.59
C ASP A 14 4.11 3.46 -3.11
N THR A 15 3.95 2.34 -3.82
CA THR A 15 3.69 2.35 -5.27
C THR A 15 2.35 3.01 -5.58
N ILE A 16 1.30 2.66 -4.83
CA ILE A 16 -0.05 3.22 -5.00
C ILE A 16 -0.06 4.71 -4.62
N ALA A 17 0.63 5.09 -3.54
CA ALA A 17 0.69 6.47 -3.08
C ALA A 17 1.37 7.39 -4.11
N ILE A 18 2.46 6.93 -4.74
CA ILE A 18 3.11 7.65 -5.84
C ILE A 18 2.20 7.75 -7.08
N GLU A 19 1.44 6.70 -7.40
CA GLU A 19 0.47 6.73 -8.51
C GLU A 19 -0.69 7.72 -8.24
N MET A 20 -1.18 7.78 -7.00
CA MET A 20 -2.29 8.66 -6.61
C MET A 20 -1.88 10.13 -6.45
N CYS A 21 -0.73 10.37 -5.80
CA CYS A 21 -0.22 11.69 -5.52
C CYS A 21 1.30 11.72 -5.77
N PRO A 22 1.72 12.00 -7.02
CA PRO A 22 3.13 12.12 -7.35
C PRO A 22 3.85 13.23 -6.56
N ALA A 23 3.10 14.21 -6.04
CA ALA A 23 3.61 15.33 -5.26
C ALA A 23 3.80 15.00 -3.77
N ALA A 24 3.31 13.86 -3.28
CA ALA A 24 3.43 13.48 -1.87
C ALA A 24 4.90 13.35 -1.45
N SER A 25 5.23 13.89 -0.27
CA SER A 25 6.58 13.85 0.28
C SER A 25 6.95 12.42 0.73
N VAL A 26 8.24 12.16 0.96
CA VAL A 26 8.69 10.86 1.52
C VAL A 26 8.09 10.62 2.91
N ALA A 27 7.88 11.69 3.69
CA ALA A 27 7.30 11.61 5.03
C ALA A 27 5.83 11.22 4.95
N ASP A 28 5.05 11.85 4.09
CA ASP A 28 3.62 11.58 3.91
C ASP A 28 3.41 10.12 3.51
N ARG A 29 4.24 9.61 2.59
CA ARG A 29 4.20 8.19 2.18
C ARG A 29 4.54 7.25 3.33
N ALA A 30 5.47 7.61 4.20
CA ALA A 30 5.79 6.82 5.37
C ALA A 30 4.63 6.78 6.38
N VAL A 31 3.92 7.90 6.57
CA VAL A 31 2.73 7.96 7.44
C VAL A 31 1.61 7.10 6.87
N VAL A 32 1.36 7.16 5.55
CA VAL A 32 0.34 6.32 4.90
C VAL A 32 0.69 4.83 5.02
N CYS A 33 1.96 4.44 4.83
CA CYS A 33 2.41 3.08 5.06
C CYS A 33 2.15 2.62 6.52
N HIS A 34 2.41 3.51 7.49
CA HIS A 34 2.12 3.24 8.90
C HIS A 34 0.62 3.03 9.15
N TYR A 35 -0.21 3.96 8.67
CA TYR A 35 -1.68 3.89 8.79
C TYR A 35 -2.26 2.60 8.20
N VAL A 36 -1.81 2.20 7.00
CA VAL A 36 -2.26 0.96 6.36
C VAL A 36 -1.81 -0.26 7.16
N ARG A 37 -0.61 -0.25 7.74
CA ARG A 37 -0.13 -1.35 8.58
C ARG A 37 -0.96 -1.48 9.85
N GLU A 38 -1.22 -0.38 10.55
CA GLU A 38 -2.07 -0.37 11.75
C GLU A 38 -3.47 -0.87 11.43
N THR A 39 -4.04 -0.45 10.30
CA THR A 39 -5.34 -0.94 9.83
C THR A 39 -5.35 -2.47 9.68
N VAL A 40 -4.31 -3.04 9.04
CA VAL A 40 -4.18 -4.50 8.88
C VAL A 40 -3.97 -5.19 10.24
N GLU A 41 -3.30 -4.54 11.18
CA GLU A 41 -3.14 -5.04 12.54
C GLU A 41 -4.43 -4.99 13.35
N VAL A 42 -5.37 -4.08 13.10
CA VAL A 42 -6.67 -4.05 13.79
C VAL A 42 -7.64 -5.13 13.27
N MET A 43 -7.36 -5.72 12.10
CA MET A 43 -8.24 -6.73 11.51
C MET A 43 -8.42 -8.00 12.37
N PRO A 44 -9.58 -8.67 12.25
CA PRO A 44 -9.80 -10.00 12.82
C PRO A 44 -8.72 -11.00 12.40
N ASP A 45 -8.32 -11.89 13.32
CA ASP A 45 -7.12 -12.73 13.13
C ASP A 45 -7.14 -13.59 11.86
N TYR A 46 -8.31 -14.09 11.45
CA TYR A 46 -8.47 -14.86 10.22
C TYR A 46 -8.17 -14.03 8.97
N LEU A 47 -8.59 -12.75 8.95
CA LEU A 47 -8.30 -11.81 7.86
C LEU A 47 -6.83 -11.41 7.87
N ARG A 48 -6.27 -11.13 9.05
CA ARG A 48 -4.87 -10.76 9.22
C ARG A 48 -3.94 -11.85 8.68
N VAL A 49 -4.23 -13.11 8.99
CA VAL A 49 -3.47 -14.26 8.47
C VAL A 49 -3.66 -14.38 6.95
N GLY A 50 -4.89 -14.24 6.44
CA GLY A 50 -5.18 -14.27 5.01
C GLY A 50 -4.40 -13.19 4.23
N PHE A 51 -4.44 -11.94 4.66
CA PHE A 51 -3.72 -10.83 4.04
C PHE A 51 -2.19 -11.01 4.09
N ARG A 52 -1.65 -11.57 5.19
CA ARG A 52 -0.23 -11.91 5.26
C ARG A 52 0.16 -12.96 4.23
N TRP A 53 -0.65 -14.01 4.07
CA TRP A 53 -0.42 -15.02 3.03
C TRP A 53 -0.53 -14.42 1.63
N LEU A 54 -1.52 -13.57 1.38
CA LEU A 54 -1.66 -12.87 0.10
C LEU A 54 -0.47 -11.96 -0.20
N ALA A 55 0.01 -11.19 0.78
CA ALA A 55 1.18 -10.32 0.62
C ALA A 55 2.45 -11.12 0.29
N VAL A 56 2.64 -12.28 0.94
CA VAL A 56 3.74 -13.19 0.61
C VAL A 56 3.57 -13.80 -0.78
N LEU A 57 2.37 -14.25 -1.13
CA LEU A 57 2.07 -14.75 -2.48
C LEU A 57 2.34 -13.69 -3.54
N PHE A 58 1.99 -12.43 -3.28
CA PHE A 58 2.24 -11.30 -4.16
C PHE A 58 3.75 -11.03 -4.33
N ASP A 59 4.51 -11.06 -3.24
CA ASP A 59 5.97 -10.89 -3.28
C ASP A 59 6.68 -12.04 -4.00
N TRP A 60 6.12 -13.26 -3.92
CA TRP A 60 6.63 -14.44 -4.63
C TRP A 60 6.16 -14.52 -6.08
N TRP A 61 5.03 -13.92 -6.44
CA TRP A 61 4.49 -13.93 -7.79
C TRP A 61 5.41 -13.26 -8.82
N SER A 62 6.24 -12.32 -8.38
CA SER A 62 7.23 -11.64 -9.21
C SER A 62 8.45 -12.52 -9.52
N VAL A 63 8.73 -13.54 -8.70
CA VAL A 63 9.91 -14.40 -8.84
C VAL A 63 9.86 -15.24 -10.13
N PRO A 64 8.77 -15.97 -10.46
CA PRO A 64 8.71 -16.72 -11.71
C PRO A 64 8.55 -15.83 -12.96
N LEU A 65 8.05 -14.59 -12.81
CA LEU A 65 7.81 -13.69 -13.95
C LEU A 65 8.99 -12.76 -14.26
N ARG A 66 9.74 -12.32 -13.24
CA ARG A 66 10.78 -11.28 -13.33
C ARG A 66 12.09 -11.65 -12.62
N GLY A 67 12.19 -12.86 -12.04
CA GLY A 67 13.40 -13.36 -11.38
C GLY A 67 13.72 -12.73 -10.02
N THR A 68 12.96 -11.74 -9.56
CA THR A 68 13.22 -10.99 -8.33
C THR A 68 11.93 -10.74 -7.54
N ARG A 69 12.03 -10.55 -6.22
CA ARG A 69 10.89 -10.27 -5.33
C ARG A 69 10.30 -8.88 -5.58
N PHE A 70 9.00 -8.71 -5.37
CA PHE A 70 8.28 -7.47 -5.65
C PHE A 70 8.90 -6.28 -4.91
N HIS A 71 9.25 -6.46 -3.65
CA HIS A 71 9.89 -5.43 -2.83
C HIS A 71 11.25 -4.95 -3.37
N ARG A 72 11.86 -5.71 -4.29
CA ARG A 72 13.17 -5.46 -4.91
C ARG A 72 13.08 -4.97 -6.35
N LEU A 73 11.88 -4.97 -6.94
CA LEU A 73 11.67 -4.40 -8.26
C LEU A 73 11.82 -2.88 -8.22
N ASP A 74 12.33 -2.32 -9.30
CA ASP A 74 12.26 -0.87 -9.55
C ASP A 74 10.80 -0.43 -9.70
N HIS A 75 10.55 0.86 -9.48
CA HIS A 75 9.21 1.44 -9.48
C HIS A 75 8.36 1.09 -10.72
N PRO A 76 8.89 1.12 -11.97
CA PRO A 76 8.13 0.69 -13.15
C PRO A 76 7.76 -0.79 -13.13
N GLY A 77 8.63 -1.64 -12.57
CA GLY A 77 8.38 -3.07 -12.40
C GLY A 77 7.28 -3.35 -11.38
N ARG A 78 7.23 -2.56 -10.29
CA ARG A 78 6.17 -2.63 -9.28
C ARG A 78 4.82 -2.22 -9.87
N GLN A 79 4.78 -1.09 -10.57
CA GLN A 79 3.55 -0.60 -11.23
C GLN A 79 2.97 -1.63 -12.21
N ALA A 80 3.82 -2.22 -13.07
CA ALA A 80 3.36 -3.23 -14.03
C ALA A 80 2.75 -4.47 -13.36
N GLN A 81 3.28 -4.90 -12.21
CA GLN A 81 2.71 -6.02 -11.46
C GLN A 81 1.39 -5.64 -10.79
N VAL A 82 1.30 -4.44 -10.22
CA VAL A 82 0.06 -3.91 -9.63
C VAL A 82 -1.03 -3.83 -10.70
N ALA A 83 -0.72 -3.27 -11.87
CA ALA A 83 -1.63 -3.21 -13.02
C ALA A 83 -2.09 -4.61 -13.45
N ALA A 84 -1.18 -5.58 -13.60
CA ALA A 84 -1.51 -6.95 -13.97
C ALA A 84 -2.44 -7.64 -12.95
N TRP A 85 -2.30 -7.34 -11.66
CA TRP A 85 -3.19 -7.86 -10.62
C TRP A 85 -4.54 -7.14 -10.58
N ARG A 86 -4.54 -5.83 -10.85
CA ARG A 86 -5.76 -5.00 -10.96
C ARG A 86 -6.64 -5.44 -12.12
N GLU A 87 -6.03 -5.78 -13.25
CA GLU A 87 -6.70 -6.25 -14.48
C GLU A 87 -6.96 -7.77 -14.50
N SER A 88 -6.52 -8.48 -13.46
CA SER A 88 -6.69 -9.94 -13.41
C SER A 88 -8.16 -10.35 -13.29
N ARG A 89 -8.55 -11.41 -14.01
CA ARG A 89 -9.89 -12.04 -13.87
C ARG A 89 -10.09 -12.77 -12.53
N VAL A 90 -9.04 -12.88 -11.73
CA VAL A 90 -9.07 -13.56 -10.45
C VAL A 90 -9.56 -12.61 -9.36
N GLY A 91 -10.76 -12.85 -8.82
CA GLY A 91 -11.45 -11.96 -7.88
C GLY A 91 -10.60 -11.54 -6.68
N PHE A 92 -9.90 -12.48 -6.03
CA PHE A 92 -9.07 -12.14 -4.87
C PHE A 92 -7.92 -11.18 -5.18
N ARG A 93 -7.33 -11.25 -6.39
CA ARG A 93 -6.21 -10.38 -6.78
C ARG A 93 -6.68 -8.95 -6.93
N ARG A 94 -7.78 -8.77 -7.67
CA ARG A 94 -8.41 -7.46 -7.86
C ARG A 94 -8.89 -6.88 -6.52
N SER A 95 -9.53 -7.69 -5.69
CA SER A 95 -9.99 -7.27 -4.36
C SER A 95 -8.82 -6.87 -3.46
N MET A 96 -7.69 -7.57 -3.52
CA MET A 96 -6.49 -7.19 -2.76
C MET A 96 -5.99 -5.81 -3.19
N ILE A 97 -5.83 -5.57 -4.49
CA ILE A 97 -5.39 -4.26 -4.99
C ILE A 97 -6.41 -3.18 -4.62
N ALA A 98 -7.70 -3.40 -4.86
CA ALA A 98 -8.76 -2.44 -4.51
C ALA A 98 -8.77 -2.11 -3.01
N PHE A 99 -8.57 -3.10 -2.15
CA PHE A 99 -8.46 -2.91 -0.72
C PHE A 99 -7.31 -1.96 -0.38
N TYR A 100 -6.08 -2.28 -0.81
CA TYR A 100 -4.92 -1.44 -0.50
C TYR A 100 -5.03 -0.04 -1.14
N THR A 101 -5.58 0.07 -2.34
CA THR A 101 -5.91 1.33 -3.00
C THR A 101 -6.83 2.18 -2.12
N THR A 102 -7.94 1.63 -1.64
CA THR A 102 -8.88 2.37 -0.79
C THR A 102 -8.21 2.87 0.50
N PHE A 103 -7.47 2.02 1.21
CA PHE A 103 -6.80 2.46 2.46
C PHE A 103 -5.67 3.44 2.23
N THR A 104 -4.93 3.31 1.12
CA THR A 104 -3.90 4.29 0.75
C THR A 104 -4.54 5.64 0.45
N ALA A 105 -5.65 5.66 -0.29
CA ALA A 105 -6.40 6.88 -0.54
C ALA A 105 -6.92 7.49 0.77
N PHE A 106 -7.52 6.69 1.65
CA PHE A 106 -7.98 7.17 2.96
C PHE A 106 -6.83 7.75 3.80
N GLY A 107 -5.67 7.08 3.86
CA GLY A 107 -4.51 7.59 4.57
C GLY A 107 -3.99 8.89 3.98
N LEU A 108 -3.94 9.02 2.65
CA LEU A 108 -3.56 10.28 2.00
C LEU A 108 -4.56 11.40 2.30
N TYR A 109 -5.87 11.10 2.25
CA TYR A 109 -6.91 12.09 2.56
C TYR A 109 -6.93 12.50 4.03
N SER A 110 -6.67 11.58 4.98
CA SER A 110 -6.61 11.94 6.39
C SER A 110 -5.41 12.82 6.72
N GLN A 111 -4.27 12.60 6.07
CA GLN A 111 -3.09 13.48 6.20
C GLN A 111 -3.36 14.88 5.66
N VAL A 112 -4.04 14.98 4.51
CA VAL A 112 -4.43 16.29 3.94
C VAL A 112 -5.40 17.05 4.86
N GLN A 113 -6.25 16.35 5.64
CA GLN A 113 -7.11 17.00 6.63
C GLN A 113 -6.33 17.48 7.86
N ASP A 114 -5.41 16.68 8.39
CA ASP A 114 -4.54 17.09 9.51
C ASP A 114 -3.70 18.34 9.18
N ASP A 115 -3.12 18.41 7.98
CA ASP A 115 -2.34 19.58 7.54
C ASP A 115 -3.22 20.84 7.36
N GLY A 116 -4.48 20.68 6.94
CA GLY A 116 -5.44 21.77 6.78
C GLY A 116 -5.96 22.35 8.11
N ASP A 117 -6.09 21.50 9.13
CA ASP A 117 -6.49 21.91 10.48
C ASP A 117 -5.34 22.64 11.21
N VAL A 118 -4.08 22.32 10.89
CA VAL A 118 -2.90 23.02 11.45
C VAL A 118 -2.68 24.43 10.85
N GLU A 119 -3.09 24.66 9.59
CA GLU A 119 -3.01 25.99 8.96
C GLU A 119 -4.06 26.95 9.54
N THR A 120 -5.26 26.47 9.87
CA THR A 120 -6.34 27.34 10.38
C THR A 120 -6.14 27.83 11.80
N ASP A 121 -5.37 27.11 12.64
CA ASP A 121 -5.01 27.57 13.99
C ASP A 121 -3.94 28.69 13.99
N LYS A 122 -3.13 28.79 12.92
CA LYS A 122 -2.07 29.82 12.82
C LYS A 122 -2.54 31.17 12.28
N VAL A 123 -3.69 31.23 11.62
CA VAL A 123 -4.25 32.50 11.08
C VAL A 123 -5.16 33.20 12.10
N ALA A 124 -5.50 32.54 13.21
CA ALA A 124 -6.37 33.07 14.26
C ALA A 124 -5.61 33.62 15.50
N ALA A 125 -4.28 33.64 15.48
CA ALA A 125 -3.42 34.17 16.56
C ALA A 125 -2.70 35.46 16.14
#